data_AF-A0A3G2HRW5-F1
#
_entry.id   AF-A0A3G2HRW5-F1
#
_cell.length_a   1.000
_cell.length_b   1.000
_cell.length_c   1.000
_cell.angle_alpha   90.00
_cell.angle_beta   90.00
_cell.angle_gamma   90.00
#
_symmetry.space_group_name_H-M   'P 1'
#
loop_
_entity.id
_entity.type
_entity.pdbx_description
1 polymer ?
#
loop_
_entity_poly.entity_id
_entity_poly.type
_entity_poly.pdbx_seq_one_letter_code
_entity_poly.pdbx_strand_id
1 'polypeptide(L)'
;MSRADEYRYQIQRQRKQELDRQRVRETTRPFLERYRSVLNDVASQGLGDVIPAEFRELSSDLQRMEALLESDPFAARDMSRSLGGRFHGLPRFAREQRRSRQEAELAAAEAFRNAQQAEVERQLQVKAELEAAWREGLSGWSTPVALNAAFAELQKLRERLLGNAANNMTSAQISAALREVRQRYEVDAERQLQEMKNRVQREAVTDVLTLQREQLEQEANKDGGERAAKLREALAHAIGLAPAEQAEALNQLVQEQDEAAVDESQRREVVRAVYQSLQQAGFVVDGPEHLVSEGEDQVLIRARRPAGAQADFRVNLSGHLSYKFHQYKGKTCEKDVAPVMATLQDAYGISLSDKRVIWVNPDDQDQDARPYPDAIQERSK
;
A
#
# COMPACT_ATOMS: atom_id res chain seq x y z
N MET A 1 -72.35 114.50 18.53
CA MET A 1 -72.03 113.65 19.71
C MET A 1 -70.99 114.39 20.54
N SER A 2 -71.15 114.46 21.86
CA SER A 2 -70.30 115.30 22.73
C SER A 2 -68.96 114.60 23.02
N ARG A 3 -67.86 115.35 23.11
CA ARG A 3 -66.54 114.86 23.54
C ARG A 3 -66.59 114.11 24.89
N ALA A 4 -67.57 114.43 25.74
CA ALA A 4 -67.80 113.75 27.01
C ALA A 4 -68.39 112.33 26.87
N ASP A 5 -69.22 112.09 25.85
CA ASP A 5 -69.80 110.77 25.57
C ASP A 5 -68.76 109.84 24.95
N GLU A 6 -67.91 110.38 24.06
CA GLU A 6 -66.75 109.66 23.50
C GLU A 6 -65.76 109.26 24.60
N TYR A 7 -65.48 110.15 25.55
CA TYR A 7 -64.60 109.86 26.68
C TYR A 7 -65.19 108.81 27.65
N ARG A 8 -66.50 108.88 27.95
CA ARG A 8 -67.21 107.87 28.75
C ARG A 8 -67.22 106.51 28.06
N TYR A 9 -67.45 106.48 26.75
CA TYR A 9 -67.40 105.25 25.94
C TYR A 9 -65.99 104.64 25.93
N GLN A 10 -64.94 105.45 25.82
CA GLN A 10 -63.55 105.01 25.90
C GLN A 10 -63.22 104.39 27.28
N ILE A 11 -63.63 105.03 28.37
CA ILE A 11 -63.42 104.50 29.73
C ILE A 11 -64.18 103.19 29.96
N GLN A 12 -65.43 103.10 29.51
CA GLN A 12 -66.22 101.86 29.62
C GLN A 12 -65.60 100.72 28.81
N ARG A 13 -65.09 101.01 27.61
CA ARG A 13 -64.39 100.04 26.77
C ARG A 13 -63.08 99.58 27.41
N GLN A 14 -62.30 100.49 27.99
CA GLN A 14 -61.07 100.17 28.71
C GLN A 14 -61.34 99.29 29.93
N ARG A 15 -62.32 99.66 30.77
CA ARG A 15 -62.74 98.83 31.93
C ARG A 15 -63.22 97.44 31.53
N LYS A 16 -64.00 97.33 30.44
CA LYS A 16 -64.45 96.03 29.92
C LYS A 16 -63.27 95.19 29.43
N GLN A 17 -62.33 95.79 28.71
CA GLN A 17 -61.11 95.13 28.25
C GLN A 17 -60.23 94.67 29.42
N GLU A 18 -60.11 95.46 30.49
CA GLU A 18 -59.39 95.08 31.70
C GLU A 18 -60.04 93.91 32.44
N LEU A 19 -61.36 93.92 32.58
CA LEU A 19 -62.11 92.81 33.19
C LEU A 19 -62.00 91.52 32.36
N ASP A 20 -62.08 91.62 31.03
CA ASP A 20 -61.90 90.47 30.14
C ASP A 20 -60.46 89.94 30.18
N ARG A 21 -59.45 90.83 30.26
CA ARG A 21 -58.05 90.47 30.47
C ARG A 21 -57.85 89.75 31.82
N GLN A 22 -58.45 90.24 32.90
CA GLN A 22 -58.38 89.61 34.22
C GLN A 22 -58.99 88.20 34.21
N ARG A 23 -60.19 88.04 33.62
CA ARG A 23 -60.83 86.72 33.47
C ARG A 23 -59.97 85.74 32.67
N VAL A 24 -59.37 86.20 31.58
CA VAL A 24 -58.48 85.35 30.77
C VAL A 24 -57.20 85.01 31.53
N ARG A 25 -56.64 85.92 32.33
CA ARG A 25 -55.50 85.61 33.22
C ARG A 25 -55.85 84.53 34.23
N GLU A 26 -56.94 84.71 34.95
CA GLU A 26 -57.39 83.76 35.98
C GLU A 26 -57.68 82.38 35.40
N THR A 27 -58.27 82.31 34.21
CA THR A 27 -58.55 81.02 33.54
C THR A 27 -57.31 80.39 32.91
N THR A 28 -56.31 81.16 32.50
CA THR A 28 -55.08 80.65 31.83
C THR A 28 -54.00 80.24 32.83
N ARG A 29 -53.88 80.91 33.98
CA ARG A 29 -52.92 80.62 35.06
C ARG A 29 -52.86 79.14 35.49
N PRO A 30 -53.98 78.43 35.76
CA PRO A 30 -53.93 77.03 36.16
C PRO A 30 -53.38 76.10 35.06
N PHE A 31 -53.47 76.46 33.79
CA PHE A 31 -52.87 75.67 32.71
C PHE A 31 -51.35 75.80 32.70
N LEU A 32 -50.82 77.02 32.92
CA LEU A 32 -49.37 77.23 33.02
C LEU A 32 -48.77 76.54 34.24
N GLU A 33 -49.46 76.58 35.39
CA GLU A 33 -49.05 75.85 36.59
C GLU A 33 -49.00 74.34 36.35
N ARG A 34 -49.97 73.78 35.62
CA ARG A 34 -49.96 72.37 35.20
C ARG A 34 -48.80 72.06 34.26
N TYR A 35 -48.51 72.91 33.28
CA TYR A 35 -47.37 72.73 32.38
C TYR A 35 -46.04 72.77 33.14
N ARG A 36 -45.92 73.68 34.11
CA ARG A 36 -44.76 73.75 35.01
C ARG A 36 -44.60 72.48 35.84
N SER A 37 -45.69 71.95 36.38
CA SER A 37 -45.67 70.66 37.09
C SER A 37 -45.17 69.54 36.18
N VAL A 38 -45.68 69.46 34.95
CA VAL A 38 -45.26 68.42 34.00
C VAL A 38 -43.77 68.53 33.64
N LEU A 39 -43.25 69.74 33.43
CA LEU A 39 -41.81 69.93 33.20
C LEU A 39 -40.98 69.53 34.42
N ASN A 40 -41.42 69.90 35.63
CA ASN A 40 -40.74 69.49 36.87
C ASN A 40 -40.78 67.97 37.08
N ASP A 41 -41.90 67.31 36.72
CA ASP A 41 -42.04 65.85 36.81
C ASP A 41 -41.12 65.14 35.82
N VAL A 42 -40.97 65.68 34.60
CA VAL A 42 -40.03 65.17 33.59
C VAL A 42 -38.58 65.38 34.03
N ALA A 43 -38.26 66.54 34.61
CA ALA A 43 -36.93 66.83 35.14
C ALA A 43 -36.56 65.94 36.32
N SER A 44 -37.47 65.77 37.28
CA SER A 44 -37.25 64.92 38.48
C SER A 44 -37.09 63.44 38.13
N GLN A 45 -37.71 62.96 37.04
CA GLN A 45 -37.53 61.61 36.52
C GLN A 45 -36.24 61.43 35.70
N GLY A 46 -35.43 62.48 35.53
CA GLY A 46 -34.23 62.47 34.68
C GLY A 46 -34.53 62.30 33.18
N LEU A 47 -35.79 62.52 32.78
CA LEU A 47 -36.22 62.37 31.40
C LEU A 47 -35.85 63.57 30.52
N GLY A 48 -35.54 64.72 31.13
CA GLY A 48 -35.03 65.91 30.43
C GLY A 48 -33.72 65.68 29.68
N ASP A 49 -32.83 64.82 30.19
CA ASP A 49 -31.55 64.50 29.56
C ASP A 49 -31.69 63.61 28.33
N VAL A 50 -32.78 62.84 28.26
CA VAL A 50 -33.08 61.96 27.12
C VAL A 50 -33.54 62.78 25.92
N ILE A 51 -34.32 63.84 26.17
CA ILE A 51 -34.93 64.73 25.17
C ILE A 51 -34.55 66.20 25.39
N PRO A 52 -33.24 66.54 25.30
CA PRO A 52 -32.74 67.85 25.71
C PRO A 52 -33.18 68.99 24.78
N ALA A 53 -33.55 68.69 23.53
CA ALA A 53 -34.03 69.69 22.59
C ALA A 53 -35.47 70.10 22.92
N GLU A 54 -36.36 69.11 23.05
CA GLU A 54 -37.78 69.29 23.31
C GLU A 54 -38.05 69.85 24.70
N PHE A 55 -37.27 69.43 25.70
CA PHE A 55 -37.35 69.96 27.06
C PHE A 55 -36.97 71.45 27.11
N ARG A 56 -35.89 71.85 26.42
CA ARG A 56 -35.45 73.26 26.35
C ARG A 56 -36.44 74.14 25.60
N GLU A 57 -36.98 73.64 24.48
CA GLU A 57 -37.97 74.37 23.69
C GLU A 57 -39.24 74.65 24.52
N LEU A 58 -39.83 73.62 25.12
CA LEU A 58 -41.05 73.77 25.92
C LEU A 58 -40.84 74.58 27.20
N SER A 59 -39.64 74.51 27.80
CA SER A 59 -39.29 75.37 28.95
C SER A 59 -39.22 76.85 28.54
N SER A 60 -38.66 77.14 27.36
CA SER A 60 -38.58 78.51 26.82
C SER A 60 -39.97 79.03 26.45
N ASP A 61 -40.82 78.18 25.87
CA ASP A 61 -42.21 78.51 25.55
C ASP A 61 -43.06 78.76 26.80
N LEU A 62 -42.85 78.02 27.89
CA LEU A 62 -43.51 78.26 29.16
C LEU A 62 -43.14 79.62 29.75
N GLN A 63 -41.85 79.96 29.77
CA GLN A 63 -41.38 81.28 30.22
C GLN A 63 -41.98 82.41 29.38
N ARG A 64 -42.08 82.21 28.06
CA ARG A 64 -42.72 83.17 27.16
C ARG A 64 -44.22 83.33 27.46
N MET A 65 -44.93 82.23 27.74
CA MET A 65 -46.34 82.28 28.12
C MET A 65 -46.55 82.98 29.47
N GLU A 66 -45.67 82.77 30.45
CA GLU A 66 -45.68 83.48 31.74
C GLU A 66 -45.48 84.99 31.54
N ALA A 67 -44.54 85.40 30.69
CA ALA A 67 -44.33 86.82 30.37
C ALA A 67 -45.50 87.44 29.58
N LEU A 68 -46.13 86.67 28.68
CA LEU A 68 -47.32 87.10 27.95
C LEU A 68 -48.53 87.23 28.87
N LEU A 69 -48.66 86.41 29.92
CA LEU A 69 -49.77 86.52 30.86
C LEU A 69 -49.83 87.91 31.52
N GLU A 70 -48.68 88.52 31.78
CA GLU A 70 -48.56 89.86 32.37
C GLU A 70 -48.72 91.01 31.36
N SER A 71 -48.45 90.80 30.08
CA SER A 71 -48.51 91.83 29.03
C SER A 71 -49.74 91.72 28.11
N ASP A 72 -50.02 90.53 27.59
CA ASP A 72 -51.19 90.18 26.77
C ASP A 72 -51.78 88.79 27.12
N PRO A 73 -52.83 88.76 27.97
CA PRO A 73 -53.45 87.50 28.41
C PRO A 73 -54.08 86.68 27.28
N PHE A 74 -54.56 87.32 26.21
CA PHE A 74 -55.21 86.62 25.11
C PHE A 74 -54.19 85.83 24.30
N ALA A 75 -53.03 86.42 24.00
CA ALA A 75 -51.91 85.75 23.35
C ALA A 75 -51.38 84.57 24.17
N ALA A 76 -51.25 84.74 25.51
CA ALA A 76 -50.86 83.65 26.40
C ALA A 76 -51.84 82.47 26.35
N ARG A 77 -53.14 82.75 26.35
CA ARG A 77 -54.19 81.72 26.27
C ARG A 77 -54.13 80.95 24.94
N ASP A 78 -53.98 81.66 23.83
CA ASP A 78 -53.98 81.05 22.51
C ASP A 78 -52.70 80.20 22.29
N MET A 79 -51.55 80.65 22.82
CA MET A 79 -50.31 79.86 22.87
C MET A 79 -50.43 78.64 23.79
N SER A 80 -51.10 78.77 24.94
CA SER A 80 -51.38 77.64 25.84
C SER A 80 -52.25 76.57 25.16
N ARG A 81 -53.23 76.97 24.35
CA ARG A 81 -54.09 76.05 23.60
C ARG A 81 -53.34 75.31 22.49
N SER A 82 -52.43 75.98 21.78
CA SER A 82 -51.66 75.34 20.71
C SER A 82 -50.60 74.37 21.25
N LEU A 83 -49.97 74.69 22.38
CA LEU A 83 -48.88 73.89 22.94
C LEU A 83 -49.32 72.82 23.96
N GLY A 84 -50.56 72.88 24.46
CA GLY A 84 -51.02 71.96 25.52
C GLY A 84 -50.83 70.47 25.21
N GLY A 85 -51.06 70.06 23.96
CA GLY A 85 -50.82 68.69 23.53
C GLY A 85 -49.35 68.27 23.62
N ARG A 86 -48.41 69.18 23.34
CA ARG A 86 -46.96 68.93 23.43
C ARG A 86 -46.52 68.79 24.90
N PHE A 87 -47.00 69.65 25.78
CA PHE A 87 -46.71 69.54 27.22
C PHE A 87 -47.23 68.22 27.80
N HIS A 88 -48.48 67.85 27.53
CA HIS A 88 -49.06 66.61 28.05
C HIS A 88 -48.45 65.34 27.41
N GLY A 89 -48.03 65.42 26.14
CA GLY A 89 -47.36 64.31 25.45
C GLY A 89 -45.89 64.13 25.82
N LEU A 90 -45.23 65.16 26.37
CA LEU A 90 -43.80 65.17 26.65
C LEU A 90 -43.32 63.99 27.52
N PRO A 91 -43.99 63.64 28.65
CA PRO A 91 -43.53 62.52 29.48
C PRO A 91 -43.60 61.18 28.74
N ARG A 92 -44.63 60.97 27.91
CA ARG A 92 -44.78 59.75 27.12
C ARG A 92 -43.67 59.66 26.07
N PHE A 93 -43.44 60.75 25.33
CA PHE A 93 -42.37 60.83 24.34
C PHE A 93 -40.99 60.56 24.95
N ALA A 94 -40.69 61.16 26.11
CA ALA A 94 -39.41 60.96 26.79
C ALA A 94 -39.20 59.51 27.25
N ARG A 95 -40.26 58.85 27.75
CA ARG A 95 -40.21 57.43 28.14
C ARG A 95 -40.01 56.51 26.94
N GLU A 96 -40.71 56.77 25.83
CA GLU A 96 -40.54 56.02 24.58
C GLU A 96 -39.12 56.19 24.02
N GLN A 97 -38.58 57.41 24.03
CA GLN A 97 -37.19 57.67 23.63
C GLN A 97 -36.17 56.94 24.51
N ARG A 98 -36.35 56.96 25.83
CA ARG A 98 -35.47 56.25 26.77
C ARG A 98 -35.49 54.75 26.51
N ARG A 99 -36.69 54.18 26.36
CA ARG A 99 -36.88 52.75 26.07
C ARG A 99 -36.21 52.36 24.74
N SER A 100 -36.43 53.15 23.68
CA SER A 100 -35.81 52.89 22.38
C SER A 100 -34.28 52.94 22.43
N ARG A 101 -33.68 53.90 23.15
CA ARG A 101 -32.22 53.93 23.36
C ARG A 101 -31.71 52.71 24.11
N GLN A 102 -32.39 52.31 25.18
CA GLN A 102 -32.03 51.10 25.96
C GLN A 102 -32.14 49.83 25.12
N GLU A 103 -33.21 49.69 24.32
CA GLU A 103 -33.37 48.55 23.41
C GLU A 103 -32.27 48.54 22.33
N ALA A 104 -31.89 49.69 21.79
CA ALA A 104 -30.80 49.81 20.82
C ALA A 104 -29.42 49.47 21.43
N GLU A 105 -29.15 49.91 22.67
CA GLU A 105 -27.92 49.59 23.40
C GLU A 105 -27.80 48.09 23.68
N LEU A 106 -28.90 47.45 24.13
CA LEU A 106 -28.94 46.00 24.35
C LEU A 106 -28.75 45.24 23.04
N ALA A 107 -29.43 45.63 21.96
CA ALA A 107 -29.28 45.01 20.64
C ALA A 107 -27.85 45.15 20.10
N ALA A 108 -27.20 46.30 20.30
CA ALA A 108 -25.81 46.51 19.91
C ALA A 108 -24.84 45.63 20.71
N ALA A 109 -25.07 45.49 22.03
CA ALA A 109 -24.27 44.62 22.88
C ALA A 109 -24.44 43.13 22.52
N GLU A 110 -25.65 42.69 22.21
CA GLU A 110 -25.92 41.33 21.73
C GLU A 110 -25.29 41.07 20.36
N ALA A 111 -25.44 42.00 19.42
CA ALA A 111 -24.82 41.90 18.09
C ALA A 111 -23.29 41.79 18.19
N PHE A 112 -22.67 42.58 19.07
CA PHE A 112 -21.23 42.50 19.33
C PHE A 112 -20.81 41.12 19.88
N ARG A 113 -21.54 40.59 20.86
CA ARG A 113 -21.27 39.25 21.42
C ARG A 113 -21.43 38.15 20.37
N ASN A 114 -22.49 38.22 19.57
CA ASN A 114 -22.75 37.25 18.51
C ASN A 114 -21.68 37.32 17.42
N ALA A 115 -21.19 38.52 17.07
CA ALA A 115 -20.09 38.69 16.13
C ALA A 115 -18.79 38.07 16.66
N GLN A 116 -18.45 38.30 17.93
CA GLN A 116 -17.29 37.69 18.58
C GLN A 116 -17.39 36.15 18.62
N GLN A 117 -18.56 35.61 18.95
CA GLN A 117 -18.79 34.16 18.93
C GLN A 117 -18.66 33.59 17.51
N ALA A 118 -19.24 34.26 16.51
CA ALA A 118 -19.15 33.83 15.11
C ALA A 118 -17.69 33.87 14.60
N GLU A 119 -16.88 34.83 15.02
CA GLU A 119 -15.45 34.87 14.69
C GLU A 119 -14.70 33.69 15.30
N VAL A 120 -14.94 33.38 16.58
CA VAL A 120 -14.34 32.22 17.26
C VAL A 120 -14.78 30.91 16.60
N GLU A 121 -16.07 30.75 16.30
CA GLU A 121 -16.59 29.56 15.61
C GLU A 121 -15.99 29.40 14.22
N ARG A 122 -15.86 30.47 13.44
CA ARG A 122 -15.18 30.44 12.13
C ARG A 122 -13.73 30.01 12.26
N GLN A 123 -13.00 30.50 13.26
CA GLN A 123 -11.62 30.08 13.49
C GLN A 123 -11.53 28.60 13.87
N LEU A 124 -12.46 28.09 14.68
CA LEU A 124 -12.52 26.68 15.02
C LEU A 124 -12.86 25.80 13.81
N GLN A 125 -13.80 26.23 12.97
CA GLN A 125 -14.17 25.52 11.74
C GLN A 125 -12.98 25.41 10.78
N VAL A 126 -12.28 26.52 10.52
CA VAL A 126 -11.09 26.49 9.66
C VAL A 126 -10.02 25.56 10.24
N LYS A 127 -9.75 25.60 11.55
CA LYS A 127 -8.81 24.65 12.19
C LYS A 127 -9.26 23.20 12.02
N ALA A 128 -10.54 22.91 12.21
CA ALA A 128 -11.09 21.57 12.04
C ALA A 128 -10.98 21.06 10.59
N GLU A 129 -11.22 21.91 9.60
CA GLU A 129 -11.05 21.59 8.18
C GLU A 129 -9.58 21.27 7.84
N LEU A 130 -8.64 22.07 8.35
CA LEU A 130 -7.20 21.83 8.15
C LEU A 130 -6.74 20.53 8.83
N GLU A 131 -7.25 20.24 10.04
CA GLU A 131 -7.00 18.96 10.71
C GLU A 131 -7.61 17.76 9.97
N ALA A 132 -8.80 17.92 9.41
CA ALA A 132 -9.46 16.87 8.62
C ALA A 132 -8.64 16.56 7.36
N ALA A 133 -8.22 17.60 6.62
CA ALA A 133 -7.34 17.45 5.45
C ALA A 133 -5.99 16.80 5.81
N TRP A 134 -5.44 17.13 6.98
CA TRP A 134 -4.24 16.47 7.51
C TRP A 134 -4.44 14.98 7.75
N ARG A 135 -5.52 14.60 8.46
CA ARG A 135 -5.85 13.19 8.75
C ARG A 135 -6.09 12.40 7.48
N GLU A 136 -6.82 12.97 6.53
CA GLU A 136 -7.07 12.35 5.22
C GLU A 136 -5.76 12.12 4.46
N GLY A 137 -4.86 13.11 4.44
CA GLY A 137 -3.54 12.98 3.82
C GLY A 137 -2.66 11.89 4.45
N LEU A 138 -2.80 11.63 5.75
CA LEU A 138 -2.11 10.53 6.44
C LEU A 138 -2.75 9.16 6.15
N SER A 139 -4.05 9.09 5.87
CA SER A 139 -4.72 7.81 5.57
C SER A 139 -4.31 7.21 4.23
N GLY A 140 -3.71 8.01 3.34
CA GLY A 140 -3.34 7.58 2.00
C GLY A 140 -2.14 6.65 1.91
N TRP A 141 -1.28 6.55 2.93
CA TRP A 141 0.02 5.89 2.84
C TRP A 141 -0.10 4.37 2.62
N SER A 142 0.54 3.86 1.57
CA SER A 142 0.49 2.42 1.22
C SER A 142 1.37 1.55 2.12
N THR A 143 2.48 2.10 2.59
CA THR A 143 3.56 1.34 3.25
C THR A 143 3.85 1.91 4.64
N PRO A 144 3.73 1.12 5.73
CA PRO A 144 3.96 1.60 7.10
C PRO A 144 5.43 2.00 7.35
N VAL A 145 6.37 1.35 6.65
CA VAL A 145 7.80 1.70 6.73
C VAL A 145 8.06 3.11 6.20
N ALA A 146 7.42 3.48 5.09
CA ALA A 146 7.52 4.82 4.51
C ALA A 146 6.97 5.88 5.47
N LEU A 147 5.83 5.60 6.12
CA LEU A 147 5.24 6.50 7.11
C LEU A 147 6.15 6.71 8.32
N ASN A 148 6.75 5.63 8.84
CA ASN A 148 7.67 5.70 9.97
C ASN A 148 8.94 6.50 9.62
N ALA A 149 9.50 6.30 8.41
CA ALA A 149 10.65 7.06 7.93
C ALA A 149 10.34 8.56 7.77
N ALA A 150 9.13 8.90 7.32
CA ALA A 150 8.69 10.27 7.10
C ALA A 150 8.27 11.01 8.38
N PHE A 151 8.14 10.31 9.52
CA PHE A 151 7.54 10.86 10.74
C PHE A 151 8.17 12.19 11.19
N ALA A 152 9.50 12.29 11.17
CA ALA A 152 10.21 13.50 11.59
C ALA A 152 9.93 14.70 10.67
N GLU A 153 9.80 14.47 9.36
CA GLU A 153 9.46 15.51 8.39
C GLU A 153 7.98 15.90 8.51
N LEU A 154 7.09 14.93 8.71
CA LEU A 154 5.68 15.17 8.96
C LEU A 154 5.44 15.99 10.23
N GLN A 155 6.22 15.79 11.30
CA GLN A 155 6.13 16.64 12.50
C GLN A 155 6.53 18.10 12.22
N LYS A 156 7.64 18.31 11.51
CA LYS A 156 8.06 19.67 11.11
C LYS A 156 7.05 20.33 10.18
N LEU A 157 6.47 19.56 9.26
CA LEU A 157 5.44 20.03 8.33
C LEU A 157 4.15 20.36 9.09
N ARG A 158 3.76 19.56 10.09
CA ARG A 158 2.64 19.85 10.99
C ARG A 158 2.85 21.16 11.74
N GLU A 159 4.01 21.37 12.36
CA GLU A 159 4.32 22.61 13.07
C GLU A 159 4.31 23.83 12.14
N ARG A 160 4.82 23.69 10.92
CA ARG A 160 4.84 24.76 9.93
C ARG A 160 3.45 25.10 9.38
N LEU A 161 2.60 24.10 9.15
CA LEU A 161 1.31 24.29 8.48
C LEU A 161 0.15 24.54 9.46
N LEU A 162 0.19 23.94 10.64
CA LEU A 162 -0.85 24.02 11.68
C LEU A 162 -0.41 24.84 12.90
N GLY A 163 0.82 25.35 12.91
CA GLY A 163 1.31 26.26 13.95
C GLY A 163 0.62 27.62 13.94
N ASN A 164 0.79 28.37 15.03
CA ASN A 164 0.07 29.63 15.30
C ASN A 164 0.39 30.80 14.33
N ALA A 165 1.25 30.63 13.33
CA ALA A 165 1.84 31.73 12.58
C ALA A 165 1.88 31.48 11.06
N ALA A 166 0.72 31.53 10.39
CA ALA A 166 0.50 32.07 9.04
C ALA A 166 -0.80 31.51 8.44
N ASN A 167 -1.92 32.07 8.90
CA ASN A 167 -3.22 31.89 8.27
C ASN A 167 -3.20 32.44 6.84
N ASN A 168 -2.90 31.60 5.86
CA ASN A 168 -3.20 31.78 4.43
C ASN A 168 -3.14 30.44 3.67
N MET A 169 -3.04 29.31 4.38
CA MET A 169 -3.00 28.00 3.76
C MET A 169 -4.39 27.41 3.57
N THR A 170 -4.65 26.89 2.38
CA THR A 170 -5.88 26.16 2.05
C THR A 170 -5.70 24.66 2.30
N SER A 171 -6.80 23.95 2.53
CA SER A 171 -6.80 22.47 2.61
C SER A 171 -6.13 21.82 1.38
N ALA A 172 -6.26 22.43 0.20
CA ALA A 172 -5.58 22.01 -1.03
C ALA A 172 -4.05 22.09 -0.95
N GLN A 173 -3.50 23.10 -0.28
CA GLN A 173 -2.05 23.22 -0.11
C GLN A 173 -1.51 22.20 0.91
N ILE A 174 -2.24 21.93 1.99
CA ILE A 174 -1.88 20.87 2.95
C ILE A 174 -1.86 19.50 2.25
N SER A 175 -2.91 19.18 1.51
CA SER A 175 -2.99 17.90 0.78
C SER A 175 -1.91 17.78 -0.30
N ALA A 176 -1.55 18.86 -0.99
CA ALA A 176 -0.45 18.86 -1.96
C ALA A 176 0.91 18.60 -1.28
N ALA A 177 1.20 19.28 -0.17
CA ALA A 177 2.45 19.10 0.57
C ALA A 177 2.59 17.68 1.14
N LEU A 178 1.49 17.13 1.70
CA LEU A 178 1.47 15.75 2.19
C LEU A 178 1.66 14.74 1.05
N ARG A 179 1.07 14.97 -0.13
CA ARG A 179 1.24 14.10 -1.30
C ARG A 179 2.69 14.08 -1.79
N GLU A 180 3.37 15.22 -1.78
CA GLU A 180 4.78 15.31 -2.17
C GLU A 180 5.69 14.53 -1.23
N VAL A 181 5.52 14.71 0.09
CA VAL A 181 6.28 13.94 1.10
C VAL A 181 5.99 12.45 0.91
N ARG A 182 4.72 12.07 0.83
CA ARG A 182 4.32 10.67 0.62
C ARG A 182 5.00 10.05 -0.60
N GLN A 183 4.94 10.69 -1.76
CA GLN A 183 5.49 10.15 -2.99
C GLN A 183 7.00 9.89 -2.87
N ARG A 184 7.75 10.78 -2.21
CA ARG A 184 9.20 10.62 -2.03
C ARG A 184 9.52 9.39 -1.17
N TYR A 185 8.88 9.27 -0.01
CA TYR A 185 9.15 8.15 0.92
C TYR A 185 8.58 6.82 0.43
N GLU A 186 7.46 6.81 -0.31
CA GLU A 186 6.95 5.59 -0.94
C GLU A 186 7.91 5.09 -2.02
N VAL A 187 8.42 5.97 -2.89
CA VAL A 187 9.42 5.60 -3.91
C VAL A 187 10.72 5.08 -3.28
N ASP A 188 11.19 5.71 -2.21
CA ASP A 188 12.40 5.25 -1.53
C ASP A 188 12.17 3.91 -0.80
N ALA A 189 11.01 3.70 -0.18
CA ALA A 189 10.65 2.43 0.45
C ALA A 189 10.52 1.30 -0.60
N GLU A 190 9.92 1.55 -1.75
CA GLU A 190 9.84 0.60 -2.87
C GLU A 190 11.24 0.25 -3.39
N ARG A 191 12.13 1.25 -3.54
CA ARG A 191 13.53 1.03 -3.94
C ARG A 191 14.24 0.12 -2.94
N GLN A 192 14.14 0.40 -1.64
CA GLN A 192 14.75 -0.42 -0.59
C GLN A 192 14.20 -1.85 -0.58
N LEU A 193 12.89 -2.02 -0.76
CA LEU A 193 12.28 -3.34 -0.85
C LEU A 193 12.81 -4.11 -2.06
N GLN A 194 12.96 -3.44 -3.20
CA GLN A 194 13.48 -4.07 -4.42
C GLN A 194 14.96 -4.44 -4.27
N GLU A 195 15.77 -3.58 -3.67
CA GLU A 195 17.18 -3.88 -3.36
C GLU A 195 17.30 -5.07 -2.40
N MET A 196 16.48 -5.13 -1.36
CA MET A 196 16.43 -6.27 -0.44
C MET A 196 16.01 -7.56 -1.16
N LYS A 197 14.98 -7.52 -2.01
CA LYS A 197 14.57 -8.69 -2.81
C LYS A 197 15.69 -9.15 -3.73
N ASN A 198 16.33 -8.24 -4.45
CA ASN A 198 17.44 -8.55 -5.34
C ASN A 198 18.63 -9.14 -4.55
N ARG A 199 18.91 -8.62 -3.35
CA ARG A 199 19.95 -9.13 -2.47
C ARG A 199 19.64 -10.55 -1.99
N VAL A 200 18.44 -10.78 -1.46
CA VAL A 200 18.00 -12.11 -1.01
C VAL A 200 18.00 -13.11 -2.17
N GLN A 201 17.60 -12.71 -3.37
CA GLN A 201 17.68 -13.56 -4.56
C GLN A 201 19.12 -13.92 -4.92
N ARG A 202 20.05 -12.97 -4.85
CA ARG A 202 21.48 -13.25 -5.09
C ARG A 202 22.04 -14.19 -4.04
N GLU A 203 21.75 -13.95 -2.77
CA GLU A 203 22.15 -14.81 -1.65
C GLU A 203 21.57 -16.23 -1.81
N ALA A 204 20.29 -16.36 -2.19
CA ALA A 204 19.68 -17.66 -2.47
C ALA A 204 20.33 -18.41 -3.65
N VAL A 205 20.68 -17.71 -4.73
CA VAL A 205 21.40 -18.32 -5.86
C VAL A 205 22.79 -18.78 -5.42
N THR A 206 23.51 -17.97 -4.64
CA THR A 206 24.82 -18.39 -4.11
C THR A 206 24.69 -19.59 -3.18
N ASP A 207 23.67 -19.63 -2.32
CA ASP A 207 23.44 -20.75 -1.40
C ASP A 207 23.14 -22.05 -2.19
N VAL A 208 22.29 -22.00 -3.22
CA VAL A 208 22.02 -23.15 -4.08
C VAL A 208 23.29 -23.65 -4.79
N LEU A 209 24.10 -22.73 -5.33
CA LEU A 209 25.37 -23.10 -5.97
C LEU A 209 26.35 -23.73 -4.98
N THR A 210 26.41 -23.23 -3.74
CA THR A 210 27.24 -23.84 -2.70
C THR A 210 26.77 -25.24 -2.32
N LEU A 211 25.45 -25.46 -2.19
CA LEU A 211 24.88 -26.77 -1.89
C LEU A 211 25.14 -27.77 -3.03
N GLN A 212 24.95 -27.38 -4.29
CA GLN A 212 25.26 -28.23 -5.44
C GLN A 212 26.74 -28.64 -5.45
N ARG A 213 27.64 -27.69 -5.15
CA ARG A 213 29.07 -27.98 -5.07
C ARG A 213 29.39 -28.96 -3.94
N GLU A 214 28.85 -28.73 -2.74
CA GLU A 214 29.06 -29.63 -1.59
C GLU A 214 28.57 -31.05 -1.87
N GLN A 215 27.46 -31.22 -2.60
CA GLN A 215 26.96 -32.54 -3.02
C GLN A 215 27.95 -33.23 -3.96
N LEU A 216 28.41 -32.55 -5.01
CA LEU A 216 29.38 -33.10 -5.96
C LEU A 216 30.74 -33.40 -5.28
N GLU A 217 31.19 -32.57 -4.34
CA GLU A 217 32.40 -32.83 -3.56
C GLU A 217 32.26 -34.07 -2.65
N GLN A 218 31.09 -34.24 -2.01
CA GLN A 218 30.80 -35.43 -1.22
C GLN A 218 30.80 -36.70 -2.09
N GLU A 219 30.24 -36.64 -3.29
CA GLU A 219 30.24 -37.75 -4.25
C GLU A 219 31.64 -38.06 -4.75
N ALA A 220 32.41 -37.03 -5.13
CA ALA A 220 33.82 -37.19 -5.49
C ALA A 220 34.64 -37.83 -4.36
N ASN A 221 34.28 -37.59 -3.09
CA ASN A 221 34.97 -38.15 -1.93
C ASN A 221 34.52 -39.57 -1.55
N LYS A 222 33.38 -40.06 -2.05
CA LYS A 222 32.94 -41.45 -1.81
C LYS A 222 33.74 -42.45 -2.63
N ASP A 223 34.12 -42.11 -3.85
CA ASP A 223 34.85 -42.99 -4.77
C ASP A 223 36.29 -42.51 -5.03
N GLY A 224 37.27 -43.43 -4.99
CA GLY A 224 38.70 -43.12 -5.16
C GLY A 224 39.24 -43.29 -6.59
N GLY A 225 38.37 -43.51 -7.58
CA GLY A 225 38.76 -43.83 -8.96
C GLY A 225 39.11 -42.61 -9.82
N GLU A 226 39.56 -42.86 -11.07
CA GLU A 226 39.88 -41.81 -12.05
C GLU A 226 38.71 -40.84 -12.32
N ARG A 227 37.47 -41.32 -12.24
CA ARG A 227 36.26 -40.50 -12.40
C ARG A 227 36.13 -39.43 -11.32
N ALA A 228 36.40 -39.80 -10.06
CA ALA A 228 36.38 -38.85 -8.95
C ALA A 228 37.51 -37.82 -9.04
N ALA A 229 38.66 -38.18 -9.61
CA ALA A 229 39.74 -37.24 -9.89
C ALA A 229 39.34 -36.20 -10.96
N LYS A 230 38.73 -36.66 -12.06
CA LYS A 230 38.19 -35.78 -13.12
C LYS A 230 37.09 -34.85 -12.60
N LEU A 231 36.19 -35.36 -11.76
CA LEU A 231 35.14 -34.55 -11.14
C LEU A 231 35.73 -33.46 -10.24
N ARG A 232 36.74 -33.76 -9.42
CA ARG A 232 37.45 -32.75 -8.60
C ARG A 232 38.13 -31.68 -9.45
N GLU A 233 38.75 -32.07 -10.56
CA GLU A 233 39.39 -31.12 -11.48
C GLU A 233 38.37 -30.20 -12.16
N ALA A 234 37.23 -30.76 -12.60
CA ALA A 234 36.13 -29.99 -13.17
C ALA A 234 35.48 -29.04 -12.15
N LEU A 235 35.31 -29.48 -10.90
CA LEU A 235 34.84 -28.62 -9.79
C LEU A 235 35.84 -27.48 -9.51
N ALA A 236 37.15 -27.77 -9.51
CA ALA A 236 38.18 -26.75 -9.34
C ALA A 236 38.18 -25.72 -10.48
N HIS A 237 37.92 -26.18 -11.72
CA HIS A 237 37.78 -25.29 -12.87
C HIS A 237 36.54 -24.40 -12.75
N ALA A 238 35.42 -24.95 -12.28
CA ALA A 238 34.16 -24.22 -12.11
C ALA A 238 34.26 -23.07 -11.08
N ILE A 239 35.15 -23.17 -10.09
CA ILE A 239 35.39 -22.11 -9.08
C ILE A 239 35.98 -20.83 -9.70
N GLY A 240 36.69 -20.94 -10.82
CA GLY A 240 37.31 -19.80 -11.51
C GLY A 240 36.39 -19.03 -12.46
N LEU A 241 35.16 -19.53 -12.71
CA LEU A 241 34.23 -18.99 -13.69
C LEU A 241 33.31 -17.91 -13.10
N ALA A 242 32.66 -17.12 -13.98
CA ALA A 242 31.63 -16.18 -13.56
C ALA A 242 30.39 -16.92 -13.01
N PRO A 243 29.58 -16.32 -12.11
CA PRO A 243 28.48 -17.03 -11.43
C PRO A 243 27.45 -17.69 -12.37
N ALA A 244 27.20 -17.11 -13.55
CA ALA A 244 26.29 -17.69 -14.54
C ALA A 244 26.90 -18.92 -15.23
N GLU A 245 28.16 -18.81 -15.65
CA GLU A 245 28.92 -19.91 -16.28
C GLU A 245 29.19 -21.04 -15.26
N GLN A 246 29.43 -20.68 -14.00
CA GLN A 246 29.55 -21.61 -12.90
C GLN A 246 28.27 -22.41 -12.68
N ALA A 247 27.09 -21.77 -12.76
CA ALA A 247 25.81 -22.46 -12.64
C ALA A 247 25.58 -23.45 -13.79
N GLU A 248 25.92 -23.07 -15.02
CA GLU A 248 25.82 -23.96 -16.19
C GLU A 248 26.77 -25.15 -16.08
N ALA A 249 28.04 -24.90 -15.72
CA ALA A 249 29.03 -25.94 -15.54
C ALA A 249 28.65 -26.93 -14.41
N LEU A 250 28.16 -26.44 -13.27
CA LEU A 250 27.71 -27.30 -12.18
C LEU A 250 26.50 -28.14 -12.58
N ASN A 251 25.52 -27.57 -13.30
CA ASN A 251 24.36 -28.33 -13.76
C ASN A 251 24.75 -29.43 -14.77
N GLN A 252 25.70 -29.15 -15.67
CA GLN A 252 26.24 -30.18 -16.58
C GLN A 252 26.92 -31.30 -15.80
N LEU A 253 27.74 -30.97 -14.80
CA LEU A 253 28.38 -31.98 -13.95
C LEU A 253 27.37 -32.83 -13.18
N VAL A 254 26.29 -32.24 -12.67
CA VAL A 254 25.21 -33.01 -12.02
C VAL A 254 24.54 -33.95 -13.02
N GLN A 255 24.22 -33.49 -14.23
CA GLN A 255 23.62 -34.35 -15.26
C GLN A 255 24.55 -35.51 -15.65
N GLU A 256 25.84 -35.24 -15.85
CA GLU A 256 26.84 -36.26 -16.14
C GLU A 256 26.97 -37.28 -14.99
N GLN A 257 26.90 -36.84 -13.74
CA GLN A 257 26.88 -37.75 -12.58
C GLN A 257 25.61 -38.60 -12.52
N ASP A 258 24.44 -38.00 -12.74
CA ASP A 258 23.16 -38.70 -12.74
C ASP A 258 23.11 -39.76 -13.85
N GLU A 259 23.52 -39.40 -15.07
CA GLU A 259 23.62 -40.35 -16.20
C GLU A 259 24.59 -41.49 -15.89
N ALA A 260 25.78 -41.17 -15.37
CA ALA A 260 26.75 -42.19 -14.98
C ALA A 260 26.24 -43.11 -13.86
N ALA A 261 25.49 -42.59 -12.90
CA ALA A 261 24.87 -43.37 -11.84
C ALA A 261 23.77 -44.30 -12.38
N VAL A 262 22.97 -43.81 -13.33
CA VAL A 262 21.96 -44.61 -14.03
C VAL A 262 22.62 -45.73 -14.83
N ASP A 263 23.63 -45.43 -15.65
CA ASP A 263 24.37 -46.43 -16.44
C ASP A 263 25.00 -47.50 -15.55
N GLU A 264 25.65 -47.10 -14.45
CA GLU A 264 26.23 -48.03 -13.49
C GLU A 264 25.18 -48.92 -12.83
N SER A 265 24.00 -48.37 -12.53
CA SER A 265 22.88 -49.15 -11.97
C SER A 265 22.37 -50.20 -12.96
N GLN A 266 22.22 -49.83 -14.24
CA GLN A 266 21.82 -50.75 -15.31
C GLN A 266 22.87 -51.85 -15.49
N ARG A 267 24.16 -51.50 -15.52
CA ARG A 267 25.26 -52.46 -15.59
C ARG A 267 25.24 -53.46 -14.44
N ARG A 268 25.02 -53.01 -13.21
CA ARG A 268 24.93 -53.90 -12.03
C ARG A 268 23.74 -54.85 -12.11
N GLU A 269 22.60 -54.37 -12.60
CA GLU A 269 21.41 -55.21 -12.79
C GLU A 269 21.65 -56.29 -13.84
N VAL A 270 22.24 -55.92 -15.00
CA VAL A 270 22.61 -56.88 -16.07
C VAL A 270 23.65 -57.88 -15.57
N VAL A 271 24.71 -57.43 -14.89
CA VAL A 271 25.74 -58.31 -14.30
C VAL A 271 25.10 -59.30 -13.32
N ARG A 272 24.17 -58.85 -12.48
CA ARG A 272 23.46 -59.70 -11.53
C ARG A 272 22.59 -60.74 -12.25
N ALA A 273 21.86 -60.34 -13.29
CA ALA A 273 21.03 -61.23 -14.09
C ALA A 273 21.88 -62.30 -14.80
N VAL A 274 23.02 -61.91 -15.39
CA VAL A 274 23.97 -62.83 -16.04
C VAL A 274 24.56 -63.82 -15.05
N TYR A 275 25.00 -63.34 -13.89
CA TYR A 275 25.55 -64.19 -12.83
C TYR A 275 24.54 -65.24 -12.36
N GLN A 276 23.28 -64.84 -12.13
CA GLN A 276 22.22 -65.73 -11.70
C GLN A 276 21.79 -66.72 -12.80
N SER A 277 21.69 -66.27 -14.05
CA SER A 277 21.35 -67.13 -15.19
C SER A 277 22.38 -68.25 -15.41
N LEU A 278 23.68 -67.92 -15.31
CA LEU A 278 24.75 -68.91 -15.46
C LEU A 278 24.77 -69.95 -14.34
N GLN A 279 24.49 -69.53 -13.09
CA GLN A 279 24.34 -70.46 -11.97
C GLN A 279 23.15 -71.41 -12.16
N GLN A 280 22.00 -70.89 -12.61
CA GLN A 280 20.81 -71.71 -12.89
C GLN A 280 21.04 -72.73 -14.02
N ALA A 281 21.85 -72.38 -15.02
CA ALA A 281 22.24 -73.27 -16.11
C ALA A 281 23.31 -74.32 -15.70
N GLY A 282 23.78 -74.30 -14.45
CA GLY A 282 24.71 -75.27 -13.88
C GLY A 282 26.19 -74.99 -14.20
N PHE A 283 26.55 -73.73 -14.47
CA PHE A 283 27.94 -73.30 -14.54
C PHE A 283 28.47 -72.93 -13.14
N VAL A 284 29.77 -73.16 -12.92
CA VAL A 284 30.51 -72.58 -11.81
C VAL A 284 31.01 -71.22 -12.26
N VAL A 285 30.51 -70.15 -11.64
CA VAL A 285 30.77 -68.75 -12.05
C VAL A 285 31.80 -68.13 -11.12
N ASP A 286 32.87 -67.60 -11.69
CA ASP A 286 33.89 -66.83 -10.97
C ASP A 286 33.34 -65.43 -10.61
N GLY A 287 33.96 -64.74 -9.65
CA GLY A 287 33.56 -63.37 -9.29
C GLY A 287 33.71 -62.40 -10.47
N PRO A 288 32.83 -61.38 -10.59
CA PRO A 288 32.96 -60.38 -11.66
C PRO A 288 34.29 -59.63 -11.53
N GLU A 289 35.06 -59.61 -12.62
CA GLU A 289 36.32 -58.89 -12.73
C GLU A 289 36.09 -57.59 -13.53
N HIS A 290 36.56 -56.47 -12.98
CA HIS A 290 36.53 -55.17 -13.68
C HIS A 290 37.72 -55.09 -14.64
N LEU A 291 37.45 -54.83 -15.92
CA LEU A 291 38.46 -54.73 -16.97
C LEU A 291 38.38 -53.38 -17.65
N VAL A 292 39.54 -52.73 -17.75
CA VAL A 292 39.74 -51.55 -18.59
C VAL A 292 40.68 -51.97 -19.71
N SER A 293 40.15 -52.20 -20.91
CA SER A 293 40.94 -52.54 -22.10
C SER A 293 40.58 -51.62 -23.25
N GLU A 294 41.60 -51.06 -23.91
CA GLU A 294 41.48 -50.18 -25.09
C GLU A 294 40.54 -48.97 -24.92
N GLY A 295 40.37 -48.49 -23.69
CA GLY A 295 39.52 -47.32 -23.39
C GLY A 295 38.05 -47.67 -23.12
N GLU A 296 37.67 -48.95 -23.14
CA GLU A 296 36.33 -49.39 -22.75
C GLU A 296 36.34 -49.99 -21.33
N ASP A 297 35.43 -49.49 -20.50
CA ASP A 297 35.15 -49.98 -19.14
C ASP A 297 34.11 -51.11 -19.21
N GLN A 298 34.55 -52.33 -18.95
CA GLN A 298 33.73 -53.54 -19.04
C GLN A 298 33.85 -54.42 -17.79
N VAL A 299 32.77 -55.10 -17.43
CA VAL A 299 32.76 -56.13 -16.38
C VAL A 299 32.77 -57.50 -17.04
N LEU A 300 33.79 -58.31 -16.74
CA LEU A 300 33.92 -59.68 -17.22
C LEU A 300 33.43 -60.67 -16.15
N ILE A 301 32.54 -61.55 -16.57
CA ILE A 301 32.05 -62.68 -15.78
C ILE A 301 32.51 -63.95 -16.50
N ARG A 302 33.36 -64.74 -15.83
CA ARG A 302 33.82 -66.03 -16.34
C ARG A 302 33.04 -67.16 -15.71
N ALA A 303 32.63 -68.13 -16.52
CA ALA A 303 31.86 -69.29 -16.07
C ALA A 303 32.41 -70.57 -16.70
N ARG A 304 32.48 -71.65 -15.91
CA ARG A 304 33.08 -72.93 -16.31
C ARG A 304 32.19 -74.10 -15.92
N ARG A 305 32.04 -75.08 -16.80
CA ARG A 305 31.45 -76.38 -16.47
C ARG A 305 32.54 -77.35 -15.98
N PRO A 306 32.22 -78.30 -15.10
CA PRO A 306 33.15 -79.38 -14.71
C PRO A 306 33.66 -80.21 -15.90
N ALA A 307 32.90 -80.26 -17.00
CA ALA A 307 33.27 -80.95 -18.24
C ALA A 307 34.29 -80.18 -19.12
N GLY A 308 34.77 -79.02 -18.67
CA GLY A 308 35.79 -78.22 -19.37
C GLY A 308 35.25 -77.08 -20.24
N ALA A 309 33.95 -77.07 -20.57
CA ALA A 309 33.36 -75.97 -21.34
C ALA A 309 33.36 -74.65 -20.56
N GLN A 310 33.61 -73.53 -21.24
CA GLN A 310 33.72 -72.21 -20.60
C GLN A 310 32.91 -71.15 -21.35
N ALA A 311 32.50 -70.11 -20.61
CA ALA A 311 31.77 -68.98 -21.13
C ALA A 311 32.25 -67.68 -20.48
N ASP A 312 32.53 -66.69 -21.31
CA ASP A 312 32.92 -65.34 -20.91
C ASP A 312 31.80 -64.37 -21.29
N PHE A 313 31.32 -63.59 -20.33
CA PHE A 313 30.32 -62.54 -20.53
C PHE A 313 30.94 -61.20 -20.18
N ARG A 314 30.88 -60.23 -21.10
CA ARG A 314 31.35 -58.86 -20.90
C ARG A 314 30.18 -57.90 -20.99
N VAL A 315 30.01 -57.11 -19.94
CA VAL A 315 28.96 -56.10 -19.83
C VAL A 315 29.60 -54.72 -19.83
N ASN A 316 29.19 -53.84 -20.72
CA ASN A 316 29.66 -52.45 -20.73
C ASN A 316 28.80 -51.53 -19.83
N LEU A 317 29.14 -50.24 -19.75
CA LEU A 317 28.40 -49.24 -18.96
C LEU A 317 26.95 -49.06 -19.41
N SER A 318 26.68 -49.11 -20.71
CA SER A 318 25.31 -48.98 -21.25
C SER A 318 24.49 -50.27 -21.17
N GLY A 319 24.93 -51.26 -20.39
CA GLY A 319 24.23 -52.53 -20.20
C GLY A 319 24.25 -53.49 -21.40
N HIS A 320 24.98 -53.16 -22.47
CA HIS A 320 25.17 -54.08 -23.60
C HIS A 320 26.03 -55.27 -23.17
N LEU A 321 25.54 -56.45 -23.56
CA LEU A 321 26.15 -57.72 -23.23
C LEU A 321 26.80 -58.34 -24.46
N SER A 322 28.09 -58.66 -24.36
CA SER A 322 28.79 -59.52 -25.32
C SER A 322 29.24 -60.81 -24.65
N TYR A 323 29.19 -61.93 -25.35
CA TYR A 323 29.50 -63.23 -24.77
C TYR A 323 30.31 -64.12 -25.71
N LYS A 324 31.11 -65.02 -25.14
CA LYS A 324 31.94 -65.97 -25.88
C LYS A 324 31.92 -67.33 -25.18
N PHE A 325 31.43 -68.35 -25.88
CA PHE A 325 31.49 -69.74 -25.43
C PHE A 325 32.66 -70.44 -26.13
N HIS A 326 33.51 -71.13 -25.37
CA HIS A 326 34.65 -71.85 -25.94
C HIS A 326 34.94 -73.18 -25.23
N GLN A 327 35.75 -74.02 -25.87
CA GLN A 327 36.05 -75.41 -25.44
C GLN A 327 34.85 -76.38 -25.57
N TYR A 328 33.96 -76.12 -26.53
CA TYR A 328 32.90 -77.03 -26.95
C TYR A 328 33.36 -77.93 -28.10
N LYS A 329 32.86 -79.17 -28.17
CA LYS A 329 33.09 -80.09 -29.29
C LYS A 329 31.84 -80.13 -30.18
N GLY A 330 31.96 -79.72 -31.45
CA GLY A 330 30.84 -79.57 -32.40
C GLY A 330 29.75 -78.60 -31.90
N LYS A 331 28.52 -78.75 -32.40
CA LYS A 331 27.33 -77.92 -32.06
C LYS A 331 26.79 -78.08 -30.62
N THR A 332 27.57 -78.63 -29.69
CA THR A 332 27.14 -78.81 -28.29
C THR A 332 26.97 -77.49 -27.54
N CYS A 333 27.59 -76.40 -28.02
CA CYS A 333 27.44 -75.06 -27.44
C CYS A 333 26.00 -74.53 -27.55
N GLU A 334 25.23 -74.89 -28.58
CA GLU A 334 23.87 -74.39 -28.77
C GLU A 334 22.92 -74.83 -27.65
N LYS A 335 23.16 -76.03 -27.10
CA LYS A 335 22.37 -76.58 -25.99
C LYS A 335 22.54 -75.82 -24.68
N ASP A 336 23.68 -75.15 -24.50
CA ASP A 336 24.00 -74.38 -23.31
C ASP A 336 23.74 -72.87 -23.51
N VAL A 337 23.89 -72.36 -24.73
CA VAL A 337 23.56 -70.98 -25.07
C VAL A 337 22.05 -70.74 -25.00
N ALA A 338 21.23 -71.61 -25.60
CA ALA A 338 19.78 -71.43 -25.67
C ALA A 338 19.09 -71.22 -24.29
N PRO A 339 19.33 -72.06 -23.26
CA PRO A 339 18.68 -71.88 -21.96
C PRO A 339 19.17 -70.64 -21.21
N VAL A 340 20.46 -70.29 -21.31
CA VAL A 340 21.02 -69.09 -20.67
C VAL A 340 20.42 -67.83 -21.29
N MET A 341 20.33 -67.78 -22.62
CA MET A 341 19.77 -66.63 -23.33
C MET A 341 18.25 -66.51 -23.14
N ALA A 342 17.52 -67.64 -23.14
CA ALA A 342 16.10 -67.66 -22.83
C ALA A 342 15.82 -67.14 -21.41
N THR A 343 16.63 -67.55 -20.42
CA THR A 343 16.48 -67.07 -19.04
C THR A 343 16.74 -65.56 -18.93
N LEU A 344 17.75 -65.04 -19.64
CA LEU A 344 18.05 -63.60 -19.65
C LEU A 344 16.92 -62.78 -20.30
N GLN A 345 16.29 -63.31 -21.34
CA GLN A 345 15.19 -62.64 -22.03
C GLN A 345 13.84 -62.77 -21.30
N ASP A 346 13.49 -63.98 -20.85
CA ASP A 346 12.18 -64.30 -20.29
C ASP A 346 12.06 -63.93 -18.80
N ALA A 347 13.12 -64.15 -18.00
CA ALA A 347 13.07 -63.92 -16.56
C ALA A 347 13.55 -62.52 -16.16
N TYR A 348 14.48 -61.93 -16.93
CA TYR A 348 15.08 -60.62 -16.62
C TYR A 348 14.81 -59.54 -17.68
N GLY A 349 14.04 -59.85 -18.73
CA GLY A 349 13.58 -58.86 -19.71
C GLY A 349 14.67 -58.25 -20.60
N ILE A 350 15.87 -58.85 -20.64
CA ILE A 350 17.01 -58.30 -21.38
C ILE A 350 16.77 -58.48 -22.88
N SER A 351 16.68 -57.37 -23.60
CA SER A 351 16.46 -57.36 -25.05
C SER A 351 17.78 -57.57 -25.79
N LEU A 352 17.97 -58.77 -26.33
CA LEU A 352 19.14 -59.14 -27.14
C LEU A 352 18.95 -58.61 -28.58
N SER A 353 19.31 -57.35 -28.82
CA SER A 353 19.22 -56.74 -30.16
C SER A 353 20.25 -57.35 -31.11
N ASP A 354 19.75 -57.95 -32.20
CA ASP A 354 20.48 -58.53 -33.33
C ASP A 354 21.68 -59.43 -32.97
N LYS A 355 21.42 -60.73 -32.80
CA LYS A 355 22.45 -61.77 -32.64
C LYS A 355 23.43 -61.72 -33.83
N ARG A 356 24.56 -61.03 -33.67
CA ARG A 356 25.65 -60.98 -34.63
C ARG A 356 26.72 -61.99 -34.25
N VAL A 357 26.80 -63.08 -35.00
CA VAL A 357 27.84 -64.09 -34.81
C VAL A 357 29.08 -63.65 -35.60
N ILE A 358 30.11 -63.20 -34.89
CA ILE A 358 31.32 -62.61 -35.49
C ILE A 358 32.30 -63.71 -35.95
N TRP A 359 32.17 -64.93 -35.42
CA TRP A 359 32.98 -66.09 -35.79
C TRP A 359 32.28 -67.40 -35.37
N VAL A 360 32.26 -68.40 -36.24
CA VAL A 360 31.78 -69.78 -35.98
C VAL A 360 32.94 -70.73 -36.28
N ASN A 361 33.08 -71.78 -35.49
CA ASN A 361 34.14 -72.77 -35.71
C ASN A 361 33.93 -73.48 -37.07
N PRO A 362 34.93 -73.48 -37.98
CA PRO A 362 34.77 -74.03 -39.33
C PRO A 362 34.41 -75.54 -39.39
N ASP A 363 34.69 -76.32 -38.34
CA ASP A 363 34.27 -77.73 -38.23
C ASP A 363 32.74 -77.94 -38.17
N ASP A 364 31.95 -76.87 -37.92
CA ASP A 364 30.49 -76.96 -37.76
C ASP A 364 29.69 -76.97 -39.08
N GLN A 365 30.33 -76.79 -40.25
CA GLN A 365 29.67 -76.79 -41.57
C GLN A 365 29.67 -78.15 -42.32
N ASP A 366 30.50 -79.11 -41.94
CA ASP A 366 30.89 -80.22 -42.83
C ASP A 366 30.09 -81.54 -42.72
N GLN A 367 28.99 -81.61 -41.97
CA GLN A 367 28.24 -82.89 -41.83
C GLN A 367 27.19 -83.16 -42.92
N ASP A 368 26.88 -82.22 -43.81
CA ASP A 368 25.88 -82.40 -44.90
C ASP A 368 26.49 -82.56 -46.31
N ALA A 369 27.81 -82.75 -46.43
CA ALA A 369 28.47 -82.98 -47.71
C ALA A 369 28.24 -84.42 -48.21
N ARG A 370 27.59 -84.58 -49.38
CA ARG A 370 27.44 -85.90 -50.05
C ARG A 370 28.81 -86.47 -50.46
N PRO A 371 29.07 -87.78 -50.30
CA PRO A 371 30.31 -88.39 -50.78
C PRO A 371 30.38 -88.38 -52.31
N TYR A 372 31.53 -88.04 -52.87
CA TYR A 372 31.83 -88.17 -54.31
C TYR A 372 31.96 -89.66 -54.69
N PRO A 373 31.39 -90.12 -55.83
CA PRO A 373 31.58 -91.49 -56.29
C PRO A 373 32.99 -91.72 -56.86
N ASP A 374 33.56 -92.86 -56.50
CA ASP A 374 34.94 -93.33 -56.74
C ASP A 374 35.42 -93.27 -58.20
N ALA A 375 36.63 -92.73 -58.38
CA ALA A 375 37.48 -92.98 -59.54
C ALA A 375 38.43 -94.14 -59.23
N ILE A 376 38.02 -95.37 -59.55
CA ILE A 376 38.95 -96.49 -59.71
C ILE A 376 39.37 -96.55 -61.19
N GLN A 377 40.65 -96.29 -61.41
CA GLN A 377 41.41 -96.51 -62.63
C GLN A 377 41.29 -97.98 -63.10
N GLU A 378 41.32 -98.24 -64.41
CA GLU A 378 42.25 -99.24 -64.95
C GLU A 378 42.49 -99.09 -66.47
N ARG A 379 43.77 -98.88 -66.81
CA ARG A 379 44.57 -99.57 -67.84
C ARG A 379 44.22 -99.43 -69.34
N SER A 380 45.07 -98.62 -69.99
CA SER A 380 45.91 -98.98 -71.14
C SER A 380 45.37 -99.98 -72.18
N LYS A 381 45.09 -99.49 -73.38
CA LYS A 381 45.89 -99.76 -74.59
C LYS A 381 45.63 -98.70 -75.66
#